data_AF-A0A962TF28-F1
#
_entry.id   AF-A0A962TF28-F1
#
_cell.length_a   1.000
_cell.length_b   1.000
_cell.length_c   1.000
_cell.angle_alpha   90.00
_cell.angle_beta   90.00
_cell.angle_gamma   90.00
#
_symmetry.space_group_name_H-M   'P 1'
#
loop_
_entity.id
_entity.type
_entity.pdbx_description
1 polymer ?
#
loop_
_entity_poly.entity_id
_entity_poly.type
_entity_poly.pdbx_seq_one_letter_code
_entity_poly.pdbx_strand_id
1 'polypeptide(L)'
;TGYMAATWNVSGKEVPLIADIEKVVYGAGKGNLQDPARIGTVLYNRGVSAAVLSIEAMLKAQEKYGKGQPVTGEQVRWGMENLDITDARLKEIGATNLLPEIKTSCADHEGSGKIKIQQWDGAKWVPVSDWIEGNKALIHPLFKASAERYAKEKGITPRDCAKEG
;
A
#
# COMPACT_ATOMS: atom_id res chain seq x y z
N THR A 1 14.12 13.14 -22.41
CA THR A 1 14.44 12.60 -21.07
C THR A 1 14.27 13.72 -20.06
N GLY A 2 13.92 13.43 -18.81
CA GLY A 2 13.84 14.49 -17.79
C GLY A 2 12.50 14.69 -17.10
N TYR A 3 11.43 14.04 -17.55
CA TYR A 3 10.13 14.11 -16.86
C TYR A 3 10.21 13.39 -15.51
N MET A 4 9.78 14.07 -14.45
CA MET A 4 9.74 13.53 -13.08
C MET A 4 8.31 13.35 -12.62
N ALA A 5 8.06 12.30 -11.83
CA ALA A 5 6.78 12.04 -11.22
C ALA A 5 6.95 11.56 -9.77
N ALA A 6 5.99 11.88 -8.93
CA ALA A 6 5.86 11.25 -7.62
C ALA A 6 5.20 9.86 -7.76
N THR A 7 5.66 8.91 -6.96
CA THR A 7 5.03 7.60 -6.83
C THR A 7 5.10 7.11 -5.38
N TRP A 8 4.06 6.43 -4.93
CA TRP A 8 4.04 5.73 -3.63
C TRP A 8 4.42 4.25 -3.77
N ASN A 9 4.54 3.76 -5.01
CA ASN A 9 5.01 2.40 -5.33
C ASN A 9 6.02 2.44 -6.48
N VAL A 10 7.14 1.72 -6.40
CA VAL A 10 8.12 1.73 -7.51
C VAL A 10 7.72 0.78 -8.64
N SER A 11 8.08 1.13 -9.87
CA SER A 11 8.06 0.19 -11.00
C SER A 11 9.35 -0.62 -11.07
N GLY A 12 9.38 -1.60 -11.97
CA GLY A 12 10.50 -2.48 -12.21
C GLY A 12 10.13 -3.92 -11.94
N LYS A 13 10.75 -4.82 -12.70
CA LYS A 13 10.69 -6.28 -12.48
C LYS A 13 11.72 -6.73 -11.45
N GLU A 14 12.64 -5.83 -11.09
CA GLU A 14 13.74 -6.05 -10.15
C GLU A 14 13.26 -6.12 -8.70
N VAL A 15 12.02 -5.70 -8.42
CA VAL A 15 11.37 -5.95 -7.12
C VAL A 15 11.18 -7.46 -6.95
N PRO A 16 11.72 -8.11 -5.89
CA PRO A 16 11.71 -9.56 -5.77
C PRO A 16 10.33 -10.20 -5.88
N LEU A 17 9.31 -9.62 -5.24
CA LEU A 17 7.93 -10.09 -5.33
C LEU A 17 7.39 -10.06 -6.77
N ILE A 18 7.76 -9.05 -7.57
CA ILE A 18 7.33 -8.94 -8.97
C ILE A 18 8.04 -9.99 -9.83
N ALA A 19 9.34 -10.19 -9.63
CA ALA A 19 10.11 -11.24 -10.29
C ALA A 19 9.54 -12.64 -9.97
N ASP A 20 9.15 -12.89 -8.72
CA ASP A 20 8.55 -14.15 -8.30
C ASP A 20 7.17 -14.37 -8.92
N ILE A 21 6.32 -13.33 -8.98
CA ILE A 21 5.03 -13.42 -9.69
C ILE A 21 5.24 -13.74 -11.17
N GLU A 22 6.18 -13.07 -11.84
CA GLU A 22 6.52 -13.34 -13.24
C GLU A 22 6.93 -14.80 -13.42
N LYS A 23 7.83 -15.29 -12.57
CA LYS A 23 8.35 -16.67 -12.63
C LYS A 23 7.29 -17.72 -12.32
N VAL A 24 6.60 -17.59 -11.19
CA VAL A 24 5.76 -18.65 -10.63
C VAL A 24 4.35 -18.65 -11.25
N VAL A 25 3.81 -17.48 -11.58
CA VAL A 25 2.46 -17.38 -12.14
C VAL A 25 2.53 -17.38 -13.67
N TYR A 26 3.25 -16.43 -14.26
CA TYR A 26 3.28 -16.27 -15.71
C TYR A 26 4.20 -17.29 -16.38
N GLY A 27 5.38 -17.58 -15.80
CA GLY A 27 6.29 -18.61 -16.28
C GLY A 27 5.71 -20.02 -16.22
N ALA A 28 4.71 -20.26 -15.35
CA ALA A 28 3.96 -21.52 -15.31
C ALA A 28 2.69 -21.53 -16.18
N GLY A 29 2.44 -20.48 -16.97
CA GLY A 29 1.25 -20.37 -17.81
C GLY A 29 -0.07 -20.18 -17.05
N LYS A 30 -0.01 -19.78 -15.77
CA LYS A 30 -1.18 -19.56 -14.89
C LYS A 30 -1.62 -18.09 -14.83
N GLY A 31 -0.88 -17.20 -15.48
CA GLY A 31 -1.23 -15.79 -15.59
C GLY A 31 -2.28 -15.54 -16.67
N ASN A 32 -3.06 -14.46 -16.52
CA ASN A 32 -4.16 -14.09 -17.42
C ASN A 32 -3.99 -12.69 -18.05
N LEU A 33 -2.80 -12.07 -17.94
CA LEU A 33 -2.53 -10.83 -18.67
C LEU A 33 -2.47 -11.12 -20.16
N GLN A 34 -3.23 -10.35 -20.94
CA GLN A 34 -3.15 -10.38 -22.40
C GLN A 34 -1.77 -9.95 -22.92
N ASP A 35 -1.14 -9.01 -22.22
CA ASP A 35 0.19 -8.48 -22.55
C ASP A 35 1.14 -8.67 -21.35
N PRO A 36 2.02 -9.68 -21.39
CA PRO A 36 3.03 -9.92 -20.35
C PRO A 36 4.04 -8.78 -20.18
N ALA A 37 4.20 -7.89 -21.16
CA ALA A 37 5.10 -6.73 -21.04
C ALA A 37 4.63 -5.74 -19.96
N ARG A 38 3.37 -5.85 -19.50
CA ARG A 38 2.84 -5.03 -18.41
C ARG A 38 3.40 -5.39 -17.03
N ILE A 39 3.98 -6.58 -16.86
CA ILE A 39 4.59 -7.00 -15.59
C ILE A 39 5.74 -6.04 -15.27
N GLY A 40 5.80 -5.52 -14.04
CA GLY A 40 6.80 -4.53 -13.63
C GLY A 40 6.48 -3.09 -14.02
N THR A 41 5.41 -2.81 -14.78
CA THR A 41 4.98 -1.43 -15.02
C THR A 41 4.49 -0.77 -13.72
N VAL A 42 4.50 0.56 -13.64
CA VAL A 42 4.02 1.32 -12.47
C VAL A 42 2.61 0.87 -12.05
N LEU A 43 1.70 0.67 -13.02
CA LEU A 43 0.32 0.28 -12.74
C LEU A 43 0.17 -1.18 -12.32
N TYR A 44 0.97 -2.08 -12.88
CA TYR A 44 1.00 -3.47 -12.44
C TYR A 44 1.50 -3.58 -11.00
N ASN A 45 2.64 -2.94 -10.70
CA ASN A 45 3.22 -2.92 -9.36
C ASN A 45 2.28 -2.21 -8.36
N ARG A 46 1.47 -1.26 -8.80
CA ARG A 46 0.43 -0.63 -7.98
C ARG A 46 -0.67 -1.62 -7.59
N GLY A 47 -1.11 -2.45 -8.53
CA GLY A 47 -2.06 -3.54 -8.25
C GLY A 47 -1.49 -4.54 -7.25
N VAL A 48 -0.23 -4.95 -7.43
CA VAL A 48 0.48 -5.83 -6.48
C VAL A 48 0.61 -5.16 -5.11
N SER A 49 0.90 -3.87 -5.05
CA SER A 49 0.99 -3.12 -3.79
C SER A 49 -0.35 -3.11 -3.04
N ALA A 50 -1.47 -2.87 -3.74
CA ALA A 50 -2.79 -2.95 -3.14
C ALA A 50 -3.13 -4.37 -2.64
N ALA A 51 -2.69 -5.41 -3.37
CA ALA A 51 -2.85 -6.79 -2.94
C ALA A 51 -2.04 -7.11 -1.68
N VAL A 52 -0.80 -6.61 -1.57
CA VAL A 52 0.01 -6.73 -0.34
C VAL A 52 -0.75 -6.16 0.86
N LEU A 53 -1.26 -4.92 0.77
CA LEU A 53 -2.01 -4.30 1.88
C LEU A 53 -3.26 -5.09 2.25
N SER A 54 -4.00 -5.56 1.25
CA SER A 54 -5.23 -6.33 1.47
C SER A 54 -4.95 -7.66 2.17
N ILE A 55 -3.90 -8.37 1.73
CA ILE A 55 -3.51 -9.67 2.30
C ILE A 55 -2.96 -9.49 3.71
N GLU A 56 -2.09 -8.50 3.95
CA GLU A 56 -1.56 -8.24 5.29
C GLU A 56 -2.67 -7.85 6.27
N ALA A 57 -3.69 -7.10 5.82
CA ALA A 57 -4.86 -6.78 6.64
C ALA A 57 -5.68 -8.03 6.99
N MET A 58 -5.89 -8.92 6.01
CA MET A 58 -6.56 -10.21 6.26
C MET A 58 -5.76 -11.09 7.22
N LEU A 59 -4.43 -11.16 7.07
CA LEU A 59 -3.56 -11.91 7.97
C LEU A 59 -3.63 -11.35 9.39
N LYS A 60 -3.62 -10.02 9.54
CA LYS A 60 -3.79 -9.37 10.83
C LYS A 60 -5.14 -9.67 11.47
N ALA A 61 -6.21 -9.62 10.67
CA ALA A 61 -7.54 -10.02 11.11
C ALA A 61 -7.58 -11.49 11.54
N GLN A 62 -7.00 -12.41 10.77
CA GLN A 62 -6.92 -13.83 11.13
C GLN A 62 -6.11 -14.08 12.39
N GLU A 63 -5.05 -13.30 12.65
CA GLU A 63 -4.29 -13.38 13.89
C GLU A 63 -5.19 -13.15 15.12
N LYS A 64 -6.11 -12.18 15.05
CA LYS A 64 -7.03 -11.85 16.15
C LYS A 64 -8.28 -12.73 16.20
N TYR A 65 -8.86 -13.06 15.05
CA TYR A 65 -10.20 -13.65 14.97
C TYR A 65 -10.24 -15.13 14.56
N GLY A 66 -9.10 -15.72 14.19
CA GLY A 66 -8.99 -17.15 13.87
C GLY A 66 -8.06 -17.42 12.69
N LYS A 67 -6.89 -18.02 12.99
CA LYS A 67 -5.87 -18.31 11.97
C LYS A 67 -6.42 -19.25 10.89
N GLY A 68 -6.26 -18.85 9.62
CA GLY A 68 -6.70 -19.64 8.46
C GLY A 68 -8.21 -19.68 8.23
N GLN A 69 -9.01 -18.97 9.04
CA GLN A 69 -10.46 -18.90 8.86
C GLN A 69 -10.86 -17.75 7.93
N PRO A 70 -11.99 -17.86 7.21
CA PRO A 70 -12.58 -16.70 6.53
C PRO A 70 -12.79 -15.54 7.49
N VAL A 71 -12.56 -14.31 7.01
CA VAL A 71 -12.75 -13.09 7.79
C VAL A 71 -13.92 -12.27 7.25
N THR A 72 -14.64 -11.60 8.13
CA THR A 72 -15.75 -10.69 7.75
C THR A 72 -15.22 -9.31 7.35
N GLY A 73 -16.07 -8.49 6.72
CA GLY A 73 -15.70 -7.10 6.37
C GLY A 73 -15.29 -6.26 7.59
N GLU A 74 -15.94 -6.45 8.75
CA GLU A 74 -15.58 -5.76 9.99
C GLU A 74 -14.21 -6.21 10.52
N GLN A 75 -13.89 -7.49 10.39
CA GLN A 75 -12.59 -8.03 10.79
C GLN A 75 -11.48 -7.54 9.84
N VAL A 76 -11.75 -7.46 8.53
CA VAL A 76 -10.80 -6.88 7.56
C VAL A 76 -10.61 -5.39 7.82
N ARG A 77 -11.67 -4.62 8.12
CA ARG A 77 -11.54 -3.23 8.56
C ARG A 77 -10.62 -3.12 9.76
N TRP A 78 -10.85 -3.94 10.80
CA TRP A 78 -9.98 -3.97 11.97
C TRP A 78 -8.53 -4.29 11.60
N GLY A 79 -8.29 -5.26 10.70
CA GLY A 79 -6.96 -5.57 10.19
C GLY A 79 -6.30 -4.41 9.43
N MET A 80 -7.06 -3.71 8.57
CA MET A 80 -6.60 -2.51 7.87
C MET A 80 -6.32 -1.35 8.82
N GLU A 81 -7.02 -1.25 9.95
CA GLU A 81 -6.79 -0.27 11.01
C GLU A 81 -5.66 -0.68 11.97
N ASN A 82 -5.05 -1.85 11.78
CA ASN A 82 -3.98 -2.37 12.64
C ASN A 82 -2.81 -2.94 11.83
N LEU A 83 -2.59 -2.45 10.61
CA LEU A 83 -1.42 -2.81 9.83
C LEU A 83 -0.16 -2.28 10.52
N ASP A 84 0.86 -3.13 10.57
CA ASP A 84 2.22 -2.78 11.01
C ASP A 84 3.22 -3.50 10.10
N ILE A 85 3.33 -3.00 8.87
CA ILE A 85 4.19 -3.55 7.83
C ILE A 85 5.54 -2.86 7.92
N THR A 86 6.45 -3.48 8.67
CA THR A 86 7.83 -3.02 8.88
C THR A 86 8.73 -3.34 7.68
N ASP A 87 9.93 -2.73 7.63
CA ASP A 87 10.94 -3.08 6.63
C ASP A 87 11.33 -4.57 6.68
N ALA A 88 11.34 -5.17 7.87
CA ALA A 88 11.59 -6.60 8.03
C ALA A 88 10.49 -7.43 7.36
N ARG A 89 9.22 -7.05 7.53
CA ARG A 89 8.09 -7.72 6.88
C ARG A 89 8.11 -7.53 5.37
N LEU A 90 8.38 -6.31 4.88
CA LEU A 90 8.55 -6.05 3.44
C LEU A 90 9.64 -6.91 2.83
N LYS A 91 10.77 -7.09 3.53
CA LYS A 91 11.86 -7.97 3.11
C LYS A 91 11.44 -9.44 3.06
N GLU A 92 10.72 -9.91 4.09
CA GLU A 92 10.23 -11.28 4.17
C GLU A 92 9.33 -11.65 2.98
N ILE A 93 8.44 -10.74 2.58
CA ILE A 93 7.51 -10.96 1.46
C ILE A 93 8.07 -10.54 0.10
N GLY A 94 9.36 -10.18 0.02
CA GLY A 94 10.01 -9.75 -1.23
C GLY A 94 9.55 -8.38 -1.77
N ALA A 95 8.85 -7.58 -0.95
CA ALA A 95 8.34 -6.26 -1.31
C ALA A 95 9.31 -5.11 -0.92
N THR A 96 10.58 -5.42 -0.63
CA THR A 96 11.61 -4.40 -0.37
C THR A 96 11.62 -3.34 -1.46
N ASN A 97 11.57 -2.06 -1.06
CA ASN A 97 11.50 -0.90 -1.93
C ASN A 97 10.27 -0.82 -2.85
N LEU A 98 9.35 -1.80 -2.83
CA LEU A 98 8.06 -1.69 -3.52
C LEU A 98 7.21 -0.59 -2.87
N LEU A 99 7.18 -0.61 -1.54
CA LEU A 99 6.44 0.29 -0.66
C LEU A 99 7.36 0.77 0.47
N PRO A 100 7.07 1.93 1.09
CA PRO A 100 7.67 2.27 2.38
C PRO A 100 7.04 1.42 3.50
N GLU A 101 7.59 1.49 4.71
CA GLU A 101 6.90 0.98 5.90
C GLU A 101 5.51 1.62 6.04
N ILE A 102 4.53 0.81 6.43
CA ILE A 102 3.13 1.21 6.54
C ILE A 102 2.61 0.81 7.91
N LYS A 103 2.14 1.81 8.65
CA LYS A 103 1.47 1.62 9.93
C LYS A 103 0.21 2.45 9.95
N THR A 104 -0.94 1.79 10.12
CA THR A 104 -2.25 2.44 10.12
C THR A 104 -2.88 2.36 11.51
N SER A 105 -3.93 3.15 11.72
CA SER A 105 -4.74 3.13 12.94
C SER A 105 -6.18 3.52 12.61
N CYS A 106 -7.12 3.36 13.55
CA CYS A 106 -8.47 3.93 13.38
C CYS A 106 -8.43 5.45 13.08
N ALA A 107 -7.43 6.18 13.61
CA ALA A 107 -7.29 7.62 13.43
C ALA A 107 -6.50 8.00 12.16
N ASP A 108 -5.82 7.05 11.52
CA ASP A 108 -4.95 7.26 10.36
C ASP A 108 -5.07 6.08 9.39
N HIS A 109 -5.85 6.29 8.33
CA HIS A 109 -6.05 5.32 7.24
C HIS A 109 -5.07 5.53 6.07
N GLU A 110 -4.16 6.51 6.13
CA GLU A 110 -3.10 6.72 5.12
C GLU A 110 -1.86 5.88 5.45
N GLY A 111 -1.47 5.90 6.72
CA GLY A 111 -0.31 5.23 7.26
C GLY A 111 1.01 5.92 6.93
N SER A 112 1.70 5.47 5.87
CA SER A 112 3.04 6.02 5.57
C SER A 112 2.98 7.47 5.09
N GLY A 113 2.20 7.73 4.03
CA GLY A 113 2.16 9.01 3.32
C GLY A 113 3.47 9.37 2.58
N LYS A 114 4.43 8.44 2.51
CA LYS A 114 5.72 8.66 1.85
C LYS A 114 5.63 8.40 0.35
N ILE A 115 6.38 9.18 -0.43
CA ILE A 115 6.52 9.04 -1.88
C ILE A 115 7.99 9.04 -2.29
N LYS A 116 8.29 8.50 -3.47
CA LYS A 116 9.57 8.68 -4.16
C LYS A 116 9.37 9.55 -5.39
N ILE A 117 10.39 10.31 -5.75
CA ILE A 117 10.50 10.94 -7.07
C ILE A 117 11.19 9.96 -7.99
N GLN A 118 10.59 9.73 -9.15
CA GLN A 118 11.15 8.92 -10.23
C GLN A 118 11.24 9.76 -11.50
N GLN A 119 12.25 9.49 -12.31
CA GLN A 119 12.51 10.17 -13.57
C GLN A 119 12.43 9.18 -14.74
N TRP A 120 11.86 9.62 -15.86
CA TRP A 120 11.87 8.86 -17.10
C TRP A 120 13.20 9.05 -17.85
N ASP A 121 13.94 7.94 -18.01
CA ASP A 121 15.25 7.93 -18.69
C ASP A 121 15.15 7.77 -20.22
N GLY A 122 13.94 7.58 -20.76
CA GLY A 122 13.70 7.29 -22.18
C GLY A 122 13.18 5.88 -22.43
N ALA A 123 13.41 4.95 -21.50
CA ALA A 123 13.03 3.55 -21.60
C ALA A 123 12.32 3.02 -20.34
N LYS A 124 12.68 3.51 -19.15
CA LYS A 124 12.11 3.10 -17.87
C LYS A 124 12.07 4.25 -16.86
N TRP A 125 11.33 4.02 -15.78
CA TRP A 125 11.35 4.88 -14.60
C TRP A 125 12.50 4.50 -13.70
N VAL A 126 13.25 5.51 -13.27
CA VAL A 126 14.37 5.36 -12.33
C VAL A 126 14.06 6.20 -11.09
N PRO A 127 14.01 5.61 -9.89
CA PRO A 127 13.94 6.38 -8.65
C PRO A 127 15.15 7.31 -8.53
N VAL A 128 14.92 8.59 -8.29
CA VAL A 128 15.96 9.63 -8.13
C VAL A 128 15.93 10.27 -6.74
N SER A 129 15.14 9.71 -5.83
CA SER A 129 15.10 10.10 -4.42
C SER A 129 14.93 8.89 -3.50
N ASP A 130 15.24 9.10 -2.23
CA ASP A 130 14.72 8.28 -1.14
C ASP A 130 13.23 8.55 -0.89
N TRP A 131 12.66 7.84 0.08
CA TRP A 131 11.29 8.10 0.52
C TRP A 131 11.20 9.48 1.17
N ILE A 132 10.30 10.30 0.64
CA ILE A 132 10.03 11.67 1.08
C ILE A 132 8.69 11.65 1.82
N GLU A 133 8.68 12.18 3.04
CA GLU A 133 7.45 12.38 3.81
C GLU A 133 6.90 13.79 3.58
N GLY A 134 5.58 13.89 3.41
CA GLY A 134 4.89 15.18 3.37
C GLY A 134 4.89 15.87 4.73
N ASN A 135 4.63 17.18 4.76
CA ASN A 135 4.50 17.91 6.02
C ASN A 135 3.17 17.57 6.72
N LYS A 136 3.16 16.46 7.47
CA LYS A 136 1.99 15.97 8.21
C LYS A 136 1.43 16.99 9.19
N ALA A 137 2.29 17.75 9.86
CA ALA A 137 1.87 18.79 10.80
C ALA A 137 1.06 19.91 10.13
N LEU A 138 1.33 20.18 8.85
CA LEU A 138 0.57 21.15 8.07
C LEU A 138 -0.72 20.55 7.51
N ILE A 139 -0.69 19.34 6.97
CA ILE A 139 -1.80 18.77 6.18
C ILE A 139 -2.82 17.97 6.99
N HIS A 140 -2.41 17.27 8.06
CA HIS A 140 -3.34 16.47 8.88
C HIS A 140 -4.43 17.33 9.56
N PRO A 141 -4.16 18.55 10.07
CA PRO A 141 -5.21 19.42 10.57
C PRO A 141 -6.26 19.76 9.50
N LEU A 142 -5.84 19.90 8.24
CA LEU A 142 -6.74 20.16 7.12
C LEU A 142 -7.61 18.93 6.80
N PHE A 143 -7.03 17.72 6.84
CA PHE A 143 -7.79 16.47 6.67
C PHE A 143 -8.85 16.31 7.77
N LYS A 144 -8.47 16.56 9.02
CA LYS A 144 -9.39 16.49 10.17
C LYS A 144 -10.54 17.49 10.03
N ALA A 145 -10.23 18.75 9.72
CA ALA A 145 -11.25 19.78 9.51
C ALA A 145 -12.18 19.46 8.32
N SER A 146 -11.64 18.86 7.26
CA SER A 146 -12.45 18.40 6.11
C SER A 146 -13.36 17.23 6.50
N ALA A 147 -12.82 16.24 7.21
CA ALA A 147 -13.57 15.06 7.66
C ALA A 147 -14.68 15.42 8.67
N GLU A 148 -14.41 16.30 9.63
CA GLU A 148 -15.39 16.80 10.61
C GLU A 148 -16.54 17.55 9.92
N ARG A 149 -16.22 18.37 8.92
CA ARG A 149 -17.23 19.07 8.11
C ARG A 149 -18.10 18.09 7.35
N TYR A 150 -17.49 17.12 6.66
CA TYR A 150 -18.21 16.09 5.94
C TYR A 150 -19.13 15.28 6.88
N ALA A 151 -18.63 14.90 8.05
CA ALA A 151 -19.40 14.17 9.06
C ALA A 151 -20.64 14.99 9.51
N LYS A 152 -20.46 16.29 9.79
CA LYS A 152 -21.56 17.20 10.12
C LYS A 152 -22.59 17.31 8.99
N GLU A 153 -22.13 17.52 7.74
CA GLU A 153 -23.00 17.66 6.57
C GLU A 153 -23.81 16.39 6.28
N LYS A 154 -23.25 15.22 6.58
CA LYS A 154 -23.89 13.92 6.35
C LYS A 154 -24.58 13.33 7.58
N GLY A 155 -24.55 14.03 8.73
CA GLY A 155 -25.12 13.52 9.98
C GLY A 155 -24.42 12.26 10.50
N ILE A 156 -23.13 12.10 10.21
CA ILE A 156 -22.31 10.95 10.64
C ILE A 156 -21.70 11.28 12.00
N THR A 157 -21.86 10.38 12.98
CA THR A 157 -21.15 10.46 14.26
C THR A 157 -19.74 9.87 14.10
N PRO A 158 -18.66 10.64 14.29
CA PRO A 158 -17.30 10.11 14.23
C PRO A 158 -17.08 9.00 15.27
N ARG A 159 -16.31 7.97 14.90
CA ARG A 159 -15.94 6.87 15.80
C ARG A 159 -15.00 7.35 16.90
N ASP A 160 -15.15 6.73 18.07
CA ASP A 160 -14.20 6.89 19.17
C ASP A 160 -13.05 5.89 19.01
N CYS A 161 -11.99 6.31 18.32
CA CYS A 161 -10.85 5.44 18.05
C CYS A 161 -10.10 4.96 19.30
N ALA A 162 -10.31 5.59 20.47
CA ALA A 162 -9.74 5.09 21.72
C ALA A 162 -10.35 3.73 22.15
N LYS A 163 -11.47 3.33 21.54
CA LYS A 163 -12.17 2.06 21.80
C LYS A 163 -11.88 0.96 20.78
N GLU A 164 -11.07 1.21 19.75
CA GLU A 164 -10.98 0.37 18.54
C GLU A 164 -9.69 -0.50 18.48
N GLY A 165 -9.16 -0.89 19.65
CA GLY A 165 -7.97 -1.76 19.77
C GLY A 165 -8.18 -3.19 19.27
#